data_AF-X1BJS9-F1
#
_entry.id   AF-X1BJS9-F1
#
_cell.length_a   1.000
_cell.length_b   1.000
_cell.length_c   1.000
_cell.angle_alpha   90.00
_cell.angle_beta   90.00
_cell.angle_gamma   90.00
#
_symmetry.space_group_name_H-M   'P 1'
#
loop_
_entity.id
_entity.type
_entity.pdbx_description
1 polymer ?
#
loop_
_entity_poly.entity_id
_entity_poly.type
_entity_poly.pdbx_seq_one_letter_code
_entity_poly.pdbx_strand_id
1 'polypeptide(L)'
;MNYLILVLACWRISALFAYECGPWDIFKKFREGVGIVHSPGSCEPLQGNYNFLGRLIECVWCSSIYFAIIGYAFYLNWPGETLIVLSPFAISAGAILLEEQIRG
;
A
#
# COMPACT_ATOMS: atom_id res chain seq x y z
N MET A 1 5.09 -17.24 12.30
CA MET A 1 4.36 -17.05 11.03
C MET A 1 3.58 -15.73 10.98
N ASN A 2 2.86 -15.35 12.05
CA ASN A 2 1.99 -14.16 12.06
C ASN A 2 2.69 -12.84 11.64
N TYR A 3 3.90 -12.58 12.15
CA TYR A 3 4.66 -11.38 11.78
C TYR A 3 5.04 -11.33 10.29
N LEU A 4 5.27 -12.48 9.66
CA LEU A 4 5.62 -12.57 8.24
C LEU A 4 4.43 -12.13 7.37
N ILE A 5 3.21 -12.54 7.76
CA ILE A 5 1.96 -12.12 7.12
C ILE A 5 1.79 -10.60 7.27
N LEU A 6 1.99 -10.07 8.48
CA LEU A 6 1.88 -8.62 8.73
C LEU A 6 2.86 -7.81 7.89
N VAL A 7 4.12 -8.26 7.79
CA VAL A 7 5.16 -7.58 7.00
C VAL A 7 4.83 -7.59 5.51
N LEU A 8 4.50 -8.77 4.95
CA LEU A 8 4.18 -8.92 3.52
C LEU A 8 2.90 -8.17 3.14
N ALA A 9 1.87 -8.24 3.98
CA ALA A 9 0.63 -7.52 3.76
C ALA A 9 0.84 -6.00 3.85
N CYS A 10 1.63 -5.53 4.84
CA CYS A 10 1.97 -4.12 4.97
C CYS A 10 2.66 -3.58 3.71
N TRP A 11 3.65 -4.32 3.19
CA TRP A 11 4.31 -3.95 1.95
C TRP A 11 3.34 -3.89 0.77
N ARG A 12 2.48 -4.92 0.59
CA ARG A 12 1.50 -4.95 -0.51
C ARG A 12 0.52 -3.78 -0.45
N ILE A 13 -0.02 -3.49 0.73
CA ILE A 13 -0.96 -2.38 0.93
C ILE A 13 -0.26 -1.06 0.62
N SER A 14 0.94 -0.85 1.14
CA SER A 14 1.72 0.36 0.87
C SER A 14 1.98 0.54 -0.63
N ALA A 15 2.37 -0.53 -1.33
CA ALA A 15 2.61 -0.51 -2.77
C ALA A 15 1.33 -0.24 -3.59
N LEU A 16 0.18 -0.81 -3.19
CA LEU A 16 -1.12 -0.55 -3.82
C LEU A 16 -1.49 0.94 -3.73
N PHE A 17 -1.30 1.55 -2.57
CA PHE A 17 -1.63 2.95 -2.36
C PHE A 17 -0.63 3.91 -3.03
N ALA A 18 0.65 3.55 -3.09
CA ALA A 18 1.69 4.41 -3.64
C ALA A 18 1.80 4.34 -5.17
N TYR A 19 1.65 3.14 -5.76
CA TYR A 19 2.02 2.89 -7.15
C TYR A 19 0.85 2.50 -8.06
N GLU A 20 -0.17 1.83 -7.52
CA GLU A 20 -1.26 1.31 -8.36
C GLU A 20 -2.42 2.30 -8.49
N CYS A 21 -3.12 2.27 -9.63
CA CYS A 21 -4.41 2.96 -9.77
C CYS A 21 -5.55 2.17 -9.09
N GLY A 22 -5.44 0.84 -9.05
CA GLY A 22 -6.49 -0.04 -8.59
C GLY A 22 -7.67 -0.12 -9.57
N PRO A 23 -8.67 -0.95 -9.27
CA PRO A 23 -9.86 -1.06 -10.10
C PRO A 23 -10.64 0.26 -10.08
N TRP A 24 -11.14 0.72 -11.24
CA TRP A 24 -11.84 2.01 -11.42
C TRP A 24 -11.09 3.25 -10.91
N ASP A 25 -9.75 3.20 -10.91
CA ASP A 25 -8.88 4.29 -10.46
C ASP A 25 -9.12 4.69 -9.00
N ILE A 26 -9.55 3.76 -8.13
CA ILE A 26 -9.89 4.06 -6.73
C ILE A 26 -8.69 4.63 -5.96
N PHE A 27 -7.50 4.04 -6.10
CA PHE A 27 -6.30 4.55 -5.41
C PHE A 27 -5.83 5.88 -6.00
N LYS A 28 -6.02 6.09 -7.31
CA LYS A 28 -5.77 7.37 -7.96
C LYS A 28 -6.72 8.46 -7.43
N LYS A 29 -8.03 8.19 -7.37
CA LYS A 29 -9.04 9.11 -6.80
C LYS A 29 -8.77 9.42 -5.34
N PHE A 30 -8.35 8.43 -4.55
CA PHE A 30 -7.95 8.65 -3.16
C PHE A 30 -6.74 9.60 -3.08
N ARG A 31 -5.72 9.38 -3.91
CA ARG A 31 -4.54 10.23 -4.01
C ARG A 31 -4.88 11.65 -4.48
N GLU A 32 -5.76 11.80 -5.46
CA GLU A 32 -6.31 13.10 -5.89
C GLU A 32 -7.05 13.80 -4.75
N GLY A 33 -7.84 13.06 -3.96
CA GLY A 33 -8.54 13.57 -2.78
C GLY A 33 -7.61 14.10 -1.69
N VAL A 34 -6.41 13.53 -1.52
CA VAL A 34 -5.38 14.05 -0.59
C VAL A 34 -4.46 15.11 -1.20
N GLY A 35 -4.75 15.52 -2.44
CA GLY A 35 -4.06 16.63 -3.12
C GLY A 35 -2.84 16.22 -3.94
N ILE A 36 -2.81 15.00 -4.48
CA ILE A 36 -1.82 14.56 -5.46
C ILE A 36 -2.43 14.71 -6.86
N VAL A 37 -1.85 15.58 -7.68
CA VAL A 37 -2.28 15.76 -9.07
C VAL A 37 -1.63 14.69 -9.94
N HIS A 38 -2.39 14.06 -10.85
CA HIS A 38 -1.88 13.05 -11.78
C HIS A 38 -2.02 13.54 -13.21
N SER A 39 -1.17 13.05 -14.13
CA SER A 39 -1.37 13.31 -15.55
C SER A 39 -2.62 12.59 -16.07
N PRO A 40 -3.31 13.17 -17.07
CA PRO A 40 -4.45 12.52 -17.69
C PRO A 40 -4.01 11.19 -18.32
N GLY A 41 -4.62 10.09 -17.88
CA GLY A 41 -4.31 8.74 -18.35
C GLY A 41 -3.12 8.04 -17.67
N SER A 42 -2.41 8.66 -16.71
CA SER A 42 -1.36 7.99 -15.93
C SER A 42 -1.77 7.78 -14.46
N CYS A 43 -1.13 6.78 -13.84
CA CYS A 43 -1.18 6.51 -12.39
C CYS A 43 -0.04 7.21 -11.63
N GLU A 44 0.84 7.89 -12.35
CA GLU A 44 2.01 8.56 -11.81
C GLU A 44 1.66 10.00 -11.40
N PRO A 45 2.10 10.43 -10.21
CA PRO A 45 1.87 11.80 -9.75
C PRO A 45 2.68 12.80 -10.58
N LEU A 46 2.08 13.96 -10.86
CA LEU A 46 2.78 15.12 -11.42
C LEU A 46 3.69 15.72 -10.33
N GLN A 47 5.00 15.71 -10.59
CA GLN A 47 5.98 16.30 -9.69
C GLN A 47 5.71 17.80 -9.50
N GLY A 48 5.63 18.25 -8.25
CA GLY A 48 5.80 19.66 -7.89
C GLY A 48 4.64 20.36 -7.19
N ASN A 49 3.50 19.71 -6.94
CA ASN A 49 2.43 20.34 -6.15
C ASN A 49 1.63 19.33 -5.31
N TYR A 50 2.14 19.06 -4.10
CA TYR A 50 1.49 18.19 -3.13
C TYR A 50 1.19 18.94 -1.84
N ASN A 51 -0.01 18.74 -1.32
CA ASN A 51 -0.34 19.10 0.06
C ASN A 51 0.47 18.24 1.05
N PHE A 52 0.57 18.67 2.31
CA PHE A 52 1.29 17.94 3.36
C PHE A 52 0.85 16.46 3.46
N LEU A 53 -0.46 16.19 3.33
CA LEU A 53 -1.03 14.84 3.29
C LEU A 53 -0.65 14.04 2.04
N GLY A 54 -0.58 14.69 0.87
CA GLY A 54 -0.12 14.06 -0.36
C GLY A 54 1.33 13.58 -0.24
N ARG A 55 2.22 14.37 0.38
CA ARG A 55 3.62 13.98 0.60
C ARG A 55 3.78 12.75 1.50
N LEU A 56 2.86 12.53 2.44
CA LEU A 56 2.88 11.40 3.37
C LEU A 56 2.53 10.07 2.68
N ILE A 57 1.66 10.11 1.67
CA ILE A 57 1.13 8.94 0.97
C ILE A 57 1.91 8.65 -0.33
N GLU A 58 2.51 9.66 -0.95
CA GLU A 58 3.32 9.51 -2.16
C GLU A 58 4.53 8.58 -1.96
N CYS A 59 5.17 8.64 -0.79
CA CYS A 59 6.33 7.82 -0.49
C CYS A 59 5.89 6.46 0.08
N VAL A 60 6.17 5.36 -0.65
CA VAL A 60 5.85 4.01 -0.17
C VAL A 60 6.51 3.70 1.19
N TRP A 61 7.70 4.25 1.44
CA TRP A 61 8.47 4.05 2.68
C TRP A 61 7.84 4.79 3.86
N CYS A 62 7.28 5.98 3.63
CA CYS A 62 6.55 6.71 4.67
C CYS A 62 5.19 6.07 4.90
N SER A 63 4.48 5.72 3.82
CA SER A 63 3.17 5.07 3.88
C SER A 63 3.22 3.74 4.65
N SER A 64 4.31 2.97 4.51
CA SER A 64 4.46 1.68 5.17
C SER A 64 4.57 1.80 6.69
N ILE A 65 5.13 2.89 7.21
CA ILE A 65 5.13 3.14 8.66
C ILE A 65 3.70 3.32 9.16
N TYR A 66 2.89 4.12 8.47
CA TYR A 66 1.49 4.35 8.87
C TYR A 66 0.66 3.07 8.78
N PHE A 67 0.79 2.31 7.68
CA PHE A 67 0.09 1.04 7.54
C PHE A 67 0.57 -0.03 8.53
N ALA A 68 1.86 -0.04 8.88
CA ALA A 68 2.39 -0.93 9.92
C ALA A 68 1.81 -0.60 11.30
N ILE A 69 1.77 0.69 11.68
CA ILE A 69 1.18 1.12 12.96
C ILE A 69 -0.29 0.75 13.02
N ILE A 70 -1.05 1.05 11.97
CA ILE A 70 -2.48 0.74 11.88
C ILE A 70 -2.68 -0.78 11.95
N GLY A 71 -2.00 -1.56 11.10
CA GLY A 71 -2.12 -3.01 11.07
C GLY A 71 -1.73 -3.68 12.40
N TYR A 72 -0.69 -3.17 13.07
CA TYR A 72 -0.27 -3.67 14.37
C TYR A 72 -1.28 -3.32 15.48
N ALA A 73 -1.83 -2.10 15.47
CA ALA A 73 -2.89 -1.72 16.40
C ALA A 73 -4.15 -2.60 16.24
N PHE A 74 -4.54 -2.92 15.00
CA PHE A 74 -5.63 -3.86 14.73
C PHE A 74 -5.30 -5.28 15.22
N TYR A 75 -4.06 -5.74 15.01
CA TYR A 75 -3.61 -7.05 15.49
C TYR A 75 -3.67 -7.18 17.02
N LEU A 76 -3.38 -6.12 17.77
CA LEU A 76 -3.47 -6.12 19.23
C LEU A 76 -4.91 -6.25 19.75
N ASN A 77 -5.88 -5.67 19.04
CA ASN A 77 -7.29 -5.71 19.44
C ASN A 77 -8.00 -6.98 18.95
N TRP A 78 -7.71 -7.43 17.73
CA TRP A 78 -8.35 -8.58 17.09
C TRP A 78 -7.33 -9.41 16.29
N PRO A 79 -6.54 -10.28 16.95
CA PRO A 79 -5.46 -11.00 16.29
C PRO A 79 -5.95 -11.99 15.22
N GLY A 80 -7.07 -12.68 15.46
CA GLY A 80 -7.62 -13.68 14.53
C GLY A 80 -8.13 -13.05 13.22
N GLU A 81 -9.05 -12.08 13.35
CA GLU A 81 -9.67 -11.40 12.20
C GLU A 81 -8.65 -10.64 11.35
N THR A 82 -7.70 -9.96 11.99
CA THR A 82 -6.66 -9.20 11.30
C THR A 82 -5.81 -10.10 10.41
N LEU A 83 -5.45 -11.30 10.88
CA LEU A 83 -4.67 -12.25 10.09
C LEU A 83 -5.46 -12.81 8.90
N ILE A 84 -6.76 -13.07 9.08
CA ILE A 84 -7.62 -13.56 7.99
C ILE A 84 -7.69 -12.50 6.88
N VAL A 85 -7.94 -11.24 7.24
CA VAL A 85 -8.07 -10.13 6.26
C VAL A 85 -6.73 -9.81 5.57
N LEU A 86 -5.61 -9.88 6.29
CA LEU A 86 -4.28 -9.59 5.72
C LEU A 86 -3.68 -10.76 4.93
N SER A 87 -4.14 -11.99 5.14
CA SER A 87 -3.63 -13.18 4.44
C SER A 87 -3.64 -13.07 2.90
N PRO A 88 -4.71 -12.61 2.20
CA PRO A 88 -4.68 -12.47 0.74
C PRO A 88 -3.61 -11.47 0.26
N PHE A 89 -3.43 -10.37 0.99
CA PHE A 89 -2.41 -9.36 0.65
C PHE A 89 -1.00 -9.92 0.81
N ALA A 90 -0.76 -10.69 1.88
CA ALA A 90 0.52 -11.34 2.11
C ALA A 90 0.85 -12.39 1.03
N ILE A 91 -0.14 -13.19 0.62
CA ILE A 91 0.03 -14.19 -0.45
C ILE A 91 0.36 -13.49 -1.78
N SER A 92 -0.34 -12.39 -2.10
CA SER A 92 -0.05 -11.60 -3.31
C SER A 92 1.36 -11.02 -3.31
N ALA A 93 1.83 -10.45 -2.18
CA ALA A 93 3.21 -9.98 -2.06
C ALA A 93 4.22 -11.12 -2.25
N GLY A 94 3.96 -12.28 -1.65
CA GLY A 94 4.82 -13.47 -1.82
C GLY A 94 4.91 -13.91 -3.28
N ALA A 95 3.80 -13.91 -4.02
CA ALA A 95 3.80 -14.24 -5.44
C ALA A 95 4.63 -13.25 -6.28
N ILE A 96 4.54 -11.94 -6.00
CA ILE A 96 5.32 -10.91 -6.69
C ILE A 96 6.81 -11.08 -6.42
N LEU A 97 7.21 -11.30 -5.16
CA LEU A 97 8.61 -11.52 -4.79
C LEU A 97 9.20 -12.77 -5.47
N LEU A 98 8.40 -13.84 -5.59
CA LEU A 98 8.82 -15.04 -6.32
C LEU A 98 8.98 -14.76 -7.82
N GLU A 99 8.06 -14.01 -8.43
CA GLU A 99 8.18 -13.64 -9.84
C GLU A 99 9.45 -12.80 -10.10
N GLU A 100 9.72 -11.82 -9.24
CA GLU A 100 10.88 -10.93 -9.35
C GLU A 100 12.19 -11.71 -9.22
N GLN A 101 12.26 -12.69 -8.32
CA GLN A 101 13.42 -13.57 -8.17
C GLN A 101 13.61 -14.55 -9.34
N ILE A 102 12.54 -14.91 -10.06
CA ILE A 102 12.63 -15.80 -11.24
C ILE A 102 13.04 -15.01 -12.49
N ARG A 103 12.64 -13.74 -12.58
CA ARG A 103 12.94 -12.85 -13.71
C ARG A 103 14.31 -12.15 -13.60
N GLY A 104 14.82 -11.95 -12.38
CA GLY A 104 16.15 -11.39 -12.11
C GLY A 104 17.27 -12.39 -12.27
#